data_AF-A0ABC8WAG3-F1
#
_entry.id   AF-A0ABC8WAG3-F1
#
_cell.length_a   1.000
_cell.length_b   1.000
_cell.length_c   1.000
_cell.angle_alpha   90.00
_cell.angle_beta   90.00
_cell.angle_gamma   90.00
#
_symmetry.space_group_name_H-M   'P 1'
#
loop_
_entity.id
_entity.type
_entity.pdbx_description
1 polymer ?
#
loop_
_entity_poly.entity_id
_entity_poly.type
_entity_poly.pdbx_seq_one_letter_code
_entity_poly.pdbx_strand_id
1 'polypeptide(L)'
;MSTSLLAAPLVLALAAAAALSCFDVAAADAVDDSCNAIRDFVNVTFCAARLRSVPGAAAADRHGHLLMAADLAATAGNAASSAAAAARGDDPASQDALRACAFLYGSASVPALRLFRGYAAARTWGAARALLPLKAQAGIGCDAAIAGTKAAAGDVAAANHEFNQLSAMATALLNAVS
;
A
#
# COMPACT_ATOMS: atom_id res chain seq x y z
N MET A 1 -20.25 26.42 65.26
CA MET A 1 -19.84 25.18 64.56
C MET A 1 -20.37 25.27 63.14
N SER A 2 -19.52 25.63 62.18
CA SER A 2 -19.88 25.66 60.75
C SER A 2 -18.73 25.00 60.00
N THR A 3 -18.93 23.74 59.64
CA THR A 3 -17.98 22.90 58.92
C THR A 3 -18.02 23.20 57.42
N SER A 4 -16.83 23.45 56.87
CA SER A 4 -16.54 23.72 55.46
C SER A 4 -17.00 22.59 54.53
N LEU A 5 -17.79 22.94 53.51
CA LEU A 5 -18.30 22.03 52.45
C LEU A 5 -17.72 22.37 51.07
N LEU A 6 -16.40 22.64 50.98
CA LEU A 6 -15.75 22.98 49.70
C LEU A 6 -14.71 21.97 49.22
N ALA A 7 -14.49 20.87 49.94
CA ALA A 7 -13.49 19.87 49.58
C ALA A 7 -13.99 18.76 48.63
N ALA A 8 -15.32 18.59 48.50
CA ALA A 8 -15.91 17.49 47.73
C ALA A 8 -15.70 17.56 46.20
N PRO A 9 -15.77 18.74 45.52
CA PRO A 9 -15.71 18.75 44.05
C PRO A 9 -14.29 18.63 43.50
N LEU A 10 -13.26 18.98 44.28
CA LEU A 10 -11.86 18.90 43.87
C LEU A 10 -11.32 17.45 43.85
N VAL A 11 -11.80 16.60 44.76
CA VAL A 11 -11.38 15.18 44.82
C VAL A 11 -11.95 14.38 43.65
N LEU A 12 -13.17 14.71 43.19
CA LEU A 12 -13.81 14.07 42.03
C LEU A 12 -13.14 14.45 40.69
N ALA A 13 -12.65 15.69 40.56
CA ALA A 13 -11.96 16.14 39.35
C ALA A 13 -10.57 15.51 39.18
N LEU A 14 -9.82 15.28 40.28
CA LEU A 14 -8.52 14.61 40.21
C LEU A 14 -8.64 13.09 39.94
N ALA A 15 -9.69 12.43 40.44
CA ALA A 15 -9.91 11.01 40.17
C ALA A 15 -10.24 10.72 38.69
N ALA A 16 -10.95 11.63 38.02
CA ALA A 16 -11.24 11.50 36.59
C ALA A 16 -9.98 11.69 35.71
N ALA A 17 -9.06 12.59 36.10
CA ALA A 17 -7.81 12.80 35.38
C ALA A 17 -6.80 11.65 35.55
N ALA A 18 -6.79 10.99 36.71
CA ALA A 18 -5.94 9.82 36.97
C ALA A 18 -6.45 8.53 36.28
N ALA A 19 -7.76 8.40 36.04
CA ALA A 19 -8.31 7.25 35.31
C ALA A 19 -8.04 7.30 33.79
N LEU A 20 -7.82 8.49 33.22
CA LEU A 20 -7.47 8.69 31.81
C LEU A 20 -5.97 8.48 31.51
N SER A 21 -5.11 8.41 32.52
CA SER A 21 -3.65 8.29 32.38
C SER A 21 -3.12 6.85 32.58
N CYS A 22 -3.99 5.89 32.90
CA CYS A 22 -3.61 4.48 33.07
C CYS A 22 -3.80 3.62 31.81
N PHE A 23 -4.22 4.22 30.69
CA PHE A 23 -4.33 3.56 29.38
C PHE A 23 -3.32 4.11 28.39
N ASP A 24 -2.11 4.42 28.82
CA ASP A 24 -0.94 4.44 27.93
C ASP A 24 -0.48 2.99 27.63
N VAL A 25 -1.42 2.15 27.18
CA VAL A 25 -1.03 1.15 26.19
C VAL A 25 -0.81 2.01 24.97
N ALA A 26 0.45 2.35 24.67
CA ALA A 26 0.81 3.00 23.43
C ALA A 26 0.01 2.29 22.33
N ALA A 27 -0.99 2.97 21.76
CA ALA A 27 -1.87 2.36 20.78
C ALA A 27 -0.92 1.79 19.73
N ALA A 28 -0.84 0.45 19.65
CA ALA A 28 0.06 -0.19 18.73
C ALA A 28 -0.23 0.44 17.37
N ASP A 29 0.79 1.02 16.74
CA ASP A 29 0.60 1.75 15.50
C ASP A 29 -0.07 0.79 14.52
N ALA A 30 -1.33 1.05 14.15
CA ALA A 30 -2.12 0.13 13.35
C ALA A 30 -1.45 -0.19 12.01
N VAL A 31 -0.60 0.73 11.53
CA VAL A 31 0.28 0.52 10.37
C VAL A 31 1.35 -0.53 10.69
N ASP A 32 2.08 -0.39 11.80
CA ASP A 32 3.11 -1.35 12.20
C ASP A 32 2.50 -2.73 12.45
N ASP A 33 1.33 -2.81 13.10
CA ASP A 33 0.61 -4.07 13.29
C ASP A 33 0.23 -4.72 11.96
N SER A 34 -0.22 -3.93 11.00
CA SER A 34 -0.59 -4.43 9.66
C SER A 34 0.64 -4.90 8.89
N CYS A 35 1.75 -4.15 8.92
CA CYS A 35 2.99 -4.52 8.25
C CYS A 35 3.68 -5.72 8.91
N ASN A 36 3.64 -5.83 10.24
CA ASN A 36 4.17 -6.98 10.98
C ASN A 36 3.37 -8.26 10.67
N ALA A 37 2.05 -8.15 10.48
CA ALA A 37 1.21 -9.28 10.11
C ALA A 37 1.56 -9.91 8.74
N ILE A 38 2.28 -9.17 7.88
CA ILE A 38 2.68 -9.61 6.54
C ILE A 38 4.20 -9.65 6.36
N ARG A 39 4.97 -9.59 7.45
CA ARG A 39 6.45 -9.44 7.43
C ARG A 39 7.19 -10.53 6.66
N ASP A 40 6.61 -11.71 6.53
CA ASP A 40 7.22 -12.83 5.81
C ASP A 40 7.17 -12.62 4.28
N PHE A 41 6.39 -11.65 3.81
CA PHE A 41 6.17 -11.37 2.38
C PHE A 41 6.63 -9.98 1.94
N VAL A 42 6.89 -9.06 2.87
CA VAL A 42 7.25 -7.67 2.55
C VAL A 42 8.39 -7.14 3.42
N ASN A 43 9.06 -6.11 2.91
CA ASN A 43 9.93 -5.29 3.75
C ASN A 43 9.05 -4.41 4.67
N VAL A 44 9.10 -4.64 5.98
CA VAL A 44 8.25 -3.96 6.97
C VAL A 44 8.50 -2.46 6.99
N THR A 45 9.75 -2.02 6.88
CA THR A 45 10.10 -0.59 6.84
C THR A 45 9.50 0.11 5.61
N PHE A 46 9.57 -0.51 4.44
CA PHE A 46 8.94 -0.03 3.22
C PHE A 46 7.42 0.02 3.37
N CYS A 47 6.80 -1.06 3.85
CA CYS A 47 5.36 -1.13 4.09
C CYS A 47 4.89 0.01 4.97
N ALA A 48 5.55 0.20 6.11
CA ALA A 48 5.14 1.19 7.09
C ALA A 48 5.37 2.62 6.58
N ALA A 49 6.49 2.88 5.88
CA ALA A 49 6.73 4.18 5.24
C ALA A 49 5.67 4.52 4.19
N ARG A 50 5.29 3.55 3.34
CA ARG A 50 4.31 3.76 2.28
C ARG A 50 2.90 3.95 2.83
N LEU A 51 2.47 3.15 3.80
CA LEU A 51 1.16 3.33 4.42
C LEU A 51 1.06 4.65 5.18
N ARG A 52 2.09 5.04 5.97
CA ARG A 52 2.10 6.33 6.68
C ARG A 52 2.10 7.55 5.75
N SER A 53 2.48 7.39 4.48
CA SER A 53 2.36 8.45 3.48
C SER A 53 0.91 8.73 3.05
N VAL A 54 -0.03 7.85 3.37
CA VAL A 54 -1.45 7.98 3.03
C VAL A 54 -2.20 8.68 4.16
N PRO A 55 -2.91 9.79 3.90
CA PRO A 55 -3.75 10.45 4.90
C PRO A 55 -4.77 9.48 5.51
N GLY A 56 -4.83 9.44 6.84
CA GLY A 56 -5.77 8.59 7.58
C GLY A 56 -5.30 7.15 7.85
N ALA A 57 -4.10 6.75 7.39
CA ALA A 57 -3.58 5.39 7.62
C ALA A 57 -3.50 5.04 9.12
N ALA A 58 -3.04 5.95 9.97
CA ALA A 58 -2.92 5.70 11.41
C ALA A 58 -4.25 5.32 12.10
N ALA A 59 -5.40 5.71 11.53
CA ALA A 59 -6.73 5.40 12.05
C ALA A 59 -7.42 4.25 11.30
N ALA A 60 -6.80 3.73 10.23
CA ALA A 60 -7.36 2.65 9.43
C ALA A 60 -7.08 1.29 10.08
N ASP A 61 -8.03 0.37 9.94
CA ASP A 61 -7.79 -1.03 10.24
C ASP A 61 -7.01 -1.71 9.11
N ARG A 62 -6.66 -3.00 9.28
CA ARG A 62 -5.94 -3.76 8.26
C ARG A 62 -6.69 -3.86 6.93
N HIS A 63 -8.03 -3.83 6.96
CA HIS A 63 -8.84 -3.78 5.74
C HIS A 63 -8.69 -2.42 5.03
N GLY A 64 -8.72 -1.31 5.76
CA GLY A 64 -8.40 0.01 5.24
C GLY A 64 -6.99 0.06 4.65
N HIS A 65 -5.99 -0.51 5.32
CA HIS A 65 -4.62 -0.62 4.80
C HIS A 65 -4.54 -1.43 3.50
N LEU A 66 -5.32 -2.50 3.34
CA LEU A 66 -5.43 -3.22 2.06
C LEU A 66 -5.91 -2.30 0.94
N LEU A 67 -6.95 -1.50 1.19
CA LEU A 67 -7.49 -0.58 0.17
C LEU A 67 -6.45 0.49 -0.20
N MET A 68 -5.79 1.08 0.80
CA MET A 68 -4.70 2.04 0.60
C MET A 68 -3.53 1.43 -0.18
N ALA A 69 -3.13 0.21 0.15
CA ALA A 69 -2.06 -0.51 -0.56
C ALA A 69 -2.42 -0.76 -2.03
N ALA A 70 -3.68 -1.09 -2.32
CA ALA A 70 -4.14 -1.26 -3.70
C ALA A 70 -4.12 0.07 -4.48
N ASP A 71 -4.52 1.17 -3.85
CA ASP A 71 -4.48 2.52 -4.45
C ASP A 71 -3.04 2.99 -4.68
N LEU A 72 -2.12 2.74 -3.74
CA LEU A 72 -0.68 2.98 -3.89
C LEU A 72 -0.10 2.17 -5.05
N ALA A 73 -0.40 0.87 -5.13
CA ALA A 73 0.06 0.02 -6.22
C ALA A 73 -0.47 0.49 -7.59
N ALA A 74 -1.73 0.93 -7.66
CA ALA A 74 -2.30 1.47 -8.89
C ALA A 74 -1.61 2.78 -9.30
N THR A 75 -1.30 3.63 -8.33
CA THR A 75 -0.56 4.88 -8.55
C THR A 75 0.86 4.60 -9.06
N ALA A 76 1.58 3.67 -8.42
CA ALA A 76 2.90 3.24 -8.88
C ALA A 76 2.86 2.63 -10.29
N GLY A 77 1.81 1.87 -10.61
CA GLY A 77 1.61 1.34 -11.97
C GLY A 77 1.41 2.43 -13.03
N ASN A 78 0.69 3.51 -12.70
CA ASN A 78 0.60 4.68 -13.61
C ASN A 78 1.94 5.40 -13.76
N ALA A 79 2.70 5.54 -12.67
CA ALA A 79 4.03 6.12 -12.71
C ALA A 79 4.99 5.29 -13.56
N ALA A 80 4.99 3.96 -13.42
CA ALA A 80 5.78 3.05 -14.24
C ALA A 80 5.37 3.08 -15.72
N SER A 81 4.06 3.13 -16.02
CA SER A 81 3.56 3.33 -17.39
C SER A 81 4.08 4.63 -18.00
N SER A 82 4.02 5.72 -17.23
CA SER A 82 4.47 7.05 -17.66
C SER A 82 5.98 7.09 -17.88
N ALA A 83 6.75 6.48 -16.97
CA ALA A 83 8.20 6.36 -17.10
C ALA A 83 8.58 5.57 -18.37
N ALA A 84 7.92 4.43 -18.61
CA ALA A 84 8.14 3.65 -19.82
C ALA A 84 7.77 4.41 -21.10
N ALA A 85 6.69 5.20 -21.08
CA ALA A 85 6.29 6.02 -22.22
C ALA A 85 7.24 7.21 -22.48
N ALA A 86 7.86 7.76 -21.44
CA ALA A 86 8.79 8.88 -21.55
C ALA A 86 10.22 8.44 -21.91
N ALA A 87 10.58 7.19 -21.59
CA ALA A 87 11.88 6.63 -21.90
C ALA A 87 12.11 6.50 -23.42
N ARG A 88 13.38 6.63 -23.84
CA ARG A 88 13.80 6.45 -25.23
C ARG A 88 14.68 5.22 -25.33
N GLY A 89 14.34 4.32 -26.25
CA GLY A 89 15.21 3.21 -26.62
C GLY A 89 16.34 3.68 -27.53
N ASP A 90 17.51 3.05 -27.39
CA ASP A 90 18.66 3.31 -28.28
C ASP A 90 18.50 2.64 -29.66
N ASP A 91 17.56 1.69 -29.75
CA ASP A 91 17.26 0.89 -30.93
C ASP A 91 15.75 0.58 -31.01
N PRO A 92 15.25 0.12 -32.18
CA PRO A 92 13.83 -0.19 -32.35
C PRO A 92 13.28 -1.24 -31.38
N ALA A 93 14.05 -2.28 -31.05
CA ALA A 93 13.61 -3.34 -30.14
C ALA A 93 13.49 -2.81 -28.70
N SER A 94 14.45 -2.01 -28.25
CA SER A 94 14.36 -1.29 -26.98
C SER A 94 13.14 -0.36 -26.93
N GLN A 95 12.84 0.32 -28.03
CA GLN A 95 11.66 1.19 -28.10
C GLN A 95 10.33 0.40 -28.04
N ASP A 96 10.28 -0.75 -28.69
CA ASP A 96 9.09 -1.62 -28.65
C ASP A 96 8.89 -2.27 -27.28
N ALA A 97 9.98 -2.64 -26.59
CA ALA A 97 9.93 -3.10 -25.20
C ALA A 97 9.32 -2.07 -24.26
N LEU A 98 9.72 -0.79 -24.37
CA LEU A 98 9.17 0.30 -23.57
C LEU A 98 7.68 0.54 -23.86
N ARG A 99 7.26 0.47 -25.12
CA ARG A 99 5.85 0.55 -25.50
C ARG A 99 5.04 -0.61 -24.91
N ALA A 100 5.60 -1.82 -24.94
CA ALA A 100 4.98 -3.00 -24.34
C ALA A 100 4.82 -2.83 -22.82
N CYS A 101 5.86 -2.33 -22.12
CA CYS A 101 5.77 -1.98 -20.70
C CYS A 101 4.62 -1.00 -20.42
N ALA A 102 4.60 0.13 -21.13
CA ALA A 102 3.57 1.15 -20.94
C ALA A 102 2.15 0.58 -21.17
N PHE A 103 1.98 -0.23 -22.21
CA PHE A 103 0.74 -0.91 -22.55
C PHE A 103 0.30 -1.91 -21.46
N LEU A 104 1.20 -2.77 -20.99
CA LEU A 104 0.89 -3.77 -19.95
C LEU A 104 0.38 -3.10 -18.66
N TYR A 105 1.02 -2.00 -18.25
CA TYR A 105 0.56 -1.24 -17.10
C TYR A 105 -0.84 -0.64 -17.30
N GLY A 106 -1.04 0.07 -18.41
CA GLY A 106 -2.28 0.80 -18.68
C GLY A 106 -3.48 -0.10 -18.99
N SER A 107 -3.25 -1.24 -19.62
CA SER A 107 -4.32 -2.15 -20.09
C SER A 107 -4.62 -3.31 -19.15
N ALA A 108 -3.63 -3.80 -18.39
CA ALA A 108 -3.79 -4.96 -17.54
C ALA A 108 -3.69 -4.61 -16.05
N SER A 109 -2.49 -4.24 -15.59
CA SER A 109 -2.22 -4.19 -14.15
C SER A 109 -2.98 -3.10 -13.40
N VAL A 110 -3.02 -1.86 -13.92
CA VAL A 110 -3.72 -0.75 -13.25
C VAL A 110 -5.23 -0.97 -13.23
N PRO A 111 -5.91 -1.31 -14.35
CA PRO A 111 -7.33 -1.65 -14.32
C PRO A 111 -7.64 -2.81 -13.35
N ALA A 112 -6.81 -3.85 -13.34
CA ALA A 112 -6.97 -4.97 -12.41
C ALA A 112 -6.83 -4.56 -10.95
N LEU A 113 -5.90 -3.67 -10.61
CA LEU A 113 -5.76 -3.12 -9.25
C LEU A 113 -6.98 -2.32 -8.81
N ARG A 114 -7.57 -1.53 -9.71
CA ARG A 114 -8.79 -0.77 -9.42
C ARG A 114 -9.97 -1.70 -9.16
N LEU A 115 -10.14 -2.74 -9.98
CA LEU A 115 -11.17 -3.77 -9.76
C LEU A 115 -10.91 -4.57 -8.47
N PHE A 116 -9.66 -4.94 -8.20
CA PHE A 116 -9.23 -5.60 -6.97
C PHE A 116 -9.61 -4.78 -5.75
N ARG A 117 -9.33 -3.47 -5.76
CA ARG A 117 -9.69 -2.54 -4.70
C ARG A 117 -11.21 -2.44 -4.53
N GLY A 118 -11.96 -2.43 -5.63
CA GLY A 118 -13.43 -2.45 -5.61
C GLY A 118 -13.99 -3.71 -4.95
N TYR A 119 -13.50 -4.88 -5.34
CA TYR A 119 -13.90 -6.17 -4.74
C TYR A 119 -13.47 -6.30 -3.28
N ALA A 120 -12.25 -5.86 -2.95
CA ALA A 120 -11.77 -5.83 -1.57
C ALA A 120 -12.63 -4.90 -0.70
N ALA A 121 -13.04 -3.73 -1.21
CA ALA A 121 -13.94 -2.83 -0.48
C ALA A 121 -15.31 -3.46 -0.24
N ALA A 122 -15.83 -4.21 -1.21
CA ALA A 122 -17.06 -5.00 -1.08
C ALA A 122 -16.90 -6.31 -0.29
N ARG A 123 -15.67 -6.63 0.17
CA ARG A 123 -15.31 -7.88 0.85
C ARG A 123 -15.63 -9.13 0.04
N THR A 124 -15.66 -9.04 -1.30
CA THR A 124 -15.85 -10.16 -2.21
C THR A 124 -14.51 -10.84 -2.50
N TRP A 125 -13.96 -11.49 -1.48
CA TRP A 125 -12.56 -11.97 -1.50
C TRP A 125 -12.20 -12.92 -2.64
N GLY A 126 -13.13 -13.79 -3.04
CA GLY A 126 -12.91 -14.68 -4.20
C GLY A 126 -12.69 -13.90 -5.50
N ALA A 127 -13.46 -12.84 -5.72
CA ALA A 127 -13.32 -11.97 -6.89
C ALA A 127 -12.03 -11.12 -6.82
N ALA A 128 -11.67 -10.63 -5.64
CA ALA A 128 -10.38 -9.95 -5.44
C ALA A 128 -9.19 -10.89 -5.71
N ARG A 129 -9.25 -12.15 -5.23
CA ARG A 129 -8.22 -13.17 -5.46
C ARG A 129 -8.08 -13.55 -6.94
N ALA A 130 -9.19 -13.59 -7.68
CA ALA A 130 -9.17 -13.88 -9.12
C ALA A 130 -8.37 -12.85 -9.95
N LEU A 131 -8.16 -11.64 -9.42
CA LEU A 131 -7.39 -10.58 -10.09
C LEU A 131 -5.89 -10.60 -9.78
N LEU A 132 -5.42 -11.46 -8.86
CA LEU A 132 -4.00 -11.52 -8.48
C LEU A 132 -3.06 -11.76 -9.67
N PRO A 133 -3.35 -12.67 -10.63
CA PRO A 133 -2.49 -12.86 -11.79
C PRO A 133 -2.47 -11.61 -12.69
N LEU A 134 -3.65 -11.03 -12.95
CA LEU A 134 -3.77 -9.91 -13.87
C LEU A 134 -3.09 -8.65 -13.34
N LYS A 135 -3.20 -8.37 -12.04
CA LYS A 135 -2.52 -7.22 -11.44
C LYS A 135 -1.00 -7.37 -11.42
N ALA A 136 -0.44 -8.58 -11.41
CA ALA A 136 1.01 -8.80 -11.44
C ALA A 136 1.61 -8.74 -12.86
N GLN A 137 0.77 -8.79 -13.90
CA GLN A 137 1.21 -8.99 -15.29
C GLN A 137 2.20 -7.94 -15.80
N ALA A 138 1.98 -6.65 -15.50
CA ALA A 138 2.86 -5.59 -15.99
C ALA A 138 4.24 -5.63 -15.35
N GLY A 139 4.33 -5.96 -14.06
CA GLY A 139 5.61 -6.10 -13.37
C GLY A 139 6.52 -7.14 -14.02
N ILE A 140 5.97 -8.35 -14.20
CA ILE A 140 6.68 -9.49 -14.81
C ILE A 140 6.96 -9.23 -16.29
N GLY A 141 5.94 -8.80 -17.03
CA GLY A 141 6.05 -8.59 -18.47
C GLY A 141 6.97 -7.43 -18.83
N CYS A 142 7.00 -6.37 -18.02
CA CYS A 142 7.91 -5.25 -18.26
C CYS A 142 9.37 -5.64 -17.95
N ASP A 143 9.65 -6.32 -16.84
CA ASP A 143 10.99 -6.84 -16.54
C ASP A 143 11.50 -7.75 -17.68
N ALA A 144 10.63 -8.64 -18.20
CA ALA A 144 10.96 -9.49 -19.32
C ALA A 144 11.20 -8.71 -20.62
N ALA A 145 10.41 -7.67 -20.88
CA ALA A 145 10.54 -6.85 -22.08
C ALA A 145 11.85 -6.04 -22.10
N ILE A 146 12.27 -5.49 -20.94
CA ILE A 146 13.45 -4.64 -20.85
C ILE A 146 14.74 -5.42 -20.57
N ALA A 147 14.65 -6.72 -20.27
CA ALA A 147 15.80 -7.58 -20.01
C ALA A 147 16.78 -7.55 -21.21
N GLY A 148 18.00 -7.05 -20.96
CA GLY A 148 19.05 -6.95 -21.98
C GLY A 148 19.13 -5.61 -22.73
N THR A 149 18.24 -4.65 -22.44
CA THR A 149 18.33 -3.27 -22.98
C THR A 149 19.25 -2.40 -22.10
N LYS A 150 20.15 -1.60 -22.71
CA LYS A 150 21.28 -0.95 -21.99
C LYS A 150 21.01 0.45 -21.40
N ALA A 151 20.10 1.28 -21.95
CA ALA A 151 20.00 2.69 -21.53
C ALA A 151 18.62 3.21 -21.09
N ALA A 152 17.51 2.52 -21.37
CA ALA A 152 16.17 3.00 -21.01
C ALA A 152 15.65 2.52 -19.63
N ALA A 153 16.46 1.74 -18.92
CA ALA A 153 15.97 0.83 -17.88
C ALA A 153 16.07 1.34 -16.45
N GLY A 154 16.86 2.39 -16.14
CA GLY A 154 17.08 2.81 -14.74
C GLY A 154 15.78 3.26 -14.05
N ASP A 155 15.16 4.30 -14.59
CA ASP A 155 13.93 4.86 -14.03
C ASP A 155 12.74 3.90 -14.20
N VAL A 156 12.67 3.20 -15.33
CA VAL A 156 11.60 2.22 -15.61
C VAL A 156 11.71 1.03 -14.67
N ALA A 157 12.91 0.48 -14.44
CA ALA A 157 13.11 -0.64 -13.52
C ALA A 157 12.90 -0.21 -12.07
N ALA A 158 13.30 1.00 -11.67
CA ALA A 158 13.01 1.52 -10.34
C ALA A 158 11.50 1.66 -10.12
N ALA A 159 10.77 2.22 -11.09
CA ALA A 159 9.32 2.32 -11.02
C ALA A 159 8.63 0.93 -11.04
N ASN A 160 9.15 -0.02 -11.83
CA ASN A 160 8.69 -1.40 -11.89
C ASN A 160 8.89 -2.12 -10.54
N HIS A 161 10.05 -1.90 -9.92
CA HIS A 161 10.36 -2.45 -8.60
C HIS A 161 9.41 -1.92 -7.52
N GLU A 162 9.18 -0.61 -7.48
CA GLU A 162 8.23 -0.01 -6.54
C GLU A 162 6.82 -0.56 -6.75
N PHE A 163 6.37 -0.65 -8.00
CA PHE A 163 5.09 -1.26 -8.35
C PHE A 163 4.99 -2.70 -7.83
N ASN A 164 6.01 -3.52 -8.06
CA ASN A 164 6.04 -4.92 -7.61
C ASN A 164 5.95 -5.02 -6.09
N GLN A 165 6.68 -4.18 -5.35
CA GLN A 165 6.62 -4.15 -3.89
C GLN A 165 5.23 -3.77 -3.37
N LEU A 166 4.61 -2.73 -3.94
CA LEU A 166 3.27 -2.30 -3.52
C LEU A 166 2.18 -3.29 -3.93
N SER A 167 2.29 -3.92 -5.10
CA SER A 167 1.37 -4.97 -5.54
C SER A 167 1.49 -6.21 -4.64
N ALA A 168 2.71 -6.61 -4.25
CA ALA A 168 2.95 -7.69 -3.30
C ALA A 168 2.37 -7.35 -1.91
N MET A 169 2.55 -6.12 -1.44
CA MET A 169 1.95 -5.63 -0.19
C MET A 169 0.43 -5.74 -0.20
N ALA A 170 -0.24 -5.32 -1.29
CA ALA A 170 -1.68 -5.46 -1.42
C ALA A 170 -2.13 -6.94 -1.44
N THR A 171 -1.36 -7.84 -2.07
CA THR A 171 -1.64 -9.28 -2.04
C THR A 171 -1.50 -9.86 -0.63
N ALA A 172 -0.43 -9.51 0.08
CA ALA A 172 -0.19 -10.01 1.43
C ALA A 172 -1.24 -9.50 2.42
N LEU A 173 -1.63 -8.22 2.33
CA LEU A 173 -2.71 -7.66 3.13
C LEU A 173 -4.05 -8.34 2.84
N LEU A 174 -4.34 -8.66 1.58
CA LEU A 174 -5.55 -9.44 1.24
C LEU A 174 -5.55 -10.77 1.98
N ASN A 175 -4.45 -11.52 1.92
CA ASN A 175 -4.34 -12.80 2.60
C ASN A 175 -4.42 -12.69 4.12
N ALA A 176 -4.07 -11.54 4.70
CA ALA A 176 -4.12 -11.29 6.14
C ALA A 176 -5.50 -10.83 6.66
N VAL A 177 -6.46 -10.51 5.78
CA VAL A 177 -7.81 -10.03 6.15
C VAL A 177 -8.94 -10.92 5.63
N SER A 178 -8.65 -11.96 4.85
CA SER A 178 -9.65 -12.75 4.12
C SER A 178 -9.40 -14.24 4.11
#